data_AF-A0A1Q5TKD6-F1
#
_entry.id   AF-A0A1Q5TKD6-F1
#
_cell.length_a   1.000
_cell.length_b   1.000
_cell.length_c   1.000
_cell.angle_alpha   90.00
_cell.angle_beta   90.00
_cell.angle_gamma   90.00
#
_symmetry.space_group_name_H-M   'P 1'
#
loop_
_entity.id
_entity.type
_entity.pdbx_description
1 polymer ?
#
loop_
_entity_poly.entity_id
_entity_poly.type
_entity_poly.pdbx_seq_one_letter_code
_entity_poly.pdbx_strand_id
1 'polypeptide(L)'
;MRLNTLSPAEGAKHAPKRVGRGIGSGLGKTGGRGHKGQKSRSGGGVRRGFEGGQMPLYRRLPKFGFTSRKAMVTAEIRLSDFARVEGDVIDLNALKAANIIGPQIEFAKVMLSGEVNRAVTVRGLRVTKGARAAIEAAGGKIEE
;
A
#
# COMPACT_ATOMS: atom_id res chain seq x y z
N MET A 1 15.85 -36.67 -1.36
CA MET A 1 15.68 -35.48 -0.50
C MET A 1 15.57 -35.93 0.95
N ARG A 2 16.61 -35.70 1.76
CA ARG A 2 16.65 -36.04 3.19
C ARG A 2 16.64 -34.74 4.00
N LEU A 3 16.13 -34.76 5.23
CA LEU A 3 16.04 -33.57 6.08
C LEU A 3 17.41 -32.88 6.31
N ASN A 4 18.50 -33.65 6.32
CA ASN A 4 19.87 -33.18 6.50
C ASN A 4 20.58 -32.73 5.20
N THR A 5 19.87 -32.70 4.07
CA THR A 5 20.44 -32.33 2.75
C THR A 5 19.83 -31.04 2.18
N LEU A 6 18.98 -30.36 2.96
CA LEU A 6 18.33 -29.11 2.55
C LEU A 6 19.18 -27.91 2.97
N SER A 7 19.60 -27.11 2.01
CA SER A 7 20.24 -25.81 2.24
C SER A 7 19.40 -24.68 1.65
N PRO A 8 19.35 -23.50 2.29
CA PRO A 8 18.73 -22.33 1.66
C PRO A 8 19.55 -21.87 0.45
N ALA A 9 18.93 -21.06 -0.41
CA ALA A 9 19.66 -20.37 -1.47
C ALA A 9 20.75 -19.45 -0.89
N GLU A 10 21.82 -19.27 -1.65
CA GLU A 10 22.92 -18.40 -1.26
C GLU A 10 22.43 -16.97 -1.01
N GLY A 11 22.87 -16.36 0.09
CA GLY A 11 22.44 -15.01 0.50
C GLY A 11 21.05 -14.91 1.12
N ALA A 12 20.21 -15.95 1.08
CA ALA A 12 18.85 -15.90 1.63
C ALA A 12 18.82 -15.73 3.16
N LYS A 13 19.88 -16.14 3.86
CA LYS A 13 20.01 -16.01 5.33
C LYS A 13 21.27 -15.25 5.71
N HIS A 14 21.09 -14.06 6.27
CA HIS A 14 22.18 -13.29 6.87
C HIS A 14 22.24 -13.49 8.39
N ALA A 15 23.46 -13.65 8.92
CA ALA A 15 23.67 -13.74 10.36
C ALA A 15 23.34 -12.40 11.04
N PRO A 16 22.61 -12.39 12.18
CA PRO A 16 22.30 -11.17 12.89
C PRO A 16 23.55 -10.56 13.53
N LYS A 17 23.58 -9.23 13.63
CA LYS A 17 24.67 -8.51 14.33
C LYS A 17 24.65 -8.84 15.82
N ARG A 18 25.77 -9.33 16.35
CA ARG A 18 25.98 -9.61 17.78
C ARG A 18 26.99 -8.62 18.35
N VAL A 19 26.50 -7.60 19.05
CA VAL A 19 27.35 -6.54 19.63
C VAL A 19 28.01 -6.98 20.95
N GLY A 20 29.17 -6.40 21.28
CA GLY A 20 29.87 -6.67 22.54
C GLY A 20 30.47 -8.08 22.62
N ARG A 21 31.08 -8.58 21.53
CA ARG A 21 31.72 -9.90 21.47
C ARG A 21 33.20 -9.80 21.05
N GLY A 22 33.99 -9.08 21.84
CA GLY A 22 35.44 -8.92 21.63
C GLY A 22 35.83 -7.94 20.52
N ILE A 23 37.12 -7.60 20.46
CA ILE A 23 37.67 -6.60 19.53
C ILE A 23 37.58 -7.07 18.07
N GLY A 24 37.93 -8.33 17.80
CA GLY A 24 37.93 -8.91 16.45
C GLY A 24 36.56 -8.97 15.76
N SER A 25 35.45 -8.78 16.50
CA SER A 25 34.11 -8.70 15.91
C SER A 25 33.82 -7.36 15.21
N GLY A 26 34.64 -6.33 15.40
CA GLY A 26 34.39 -4.97 14.91
C GLY A 26 33.26 -4.22 15.64
N LEU A 27 32.49 -4.90 16.49
CA LEU A 27 31.38 -4.35 17.28
C LEU A 27 31.60 -4.56 18.79
N GLY A 28 32.85 -4.65 19.24
CA GLY A 28 33.23 -4.75 20.65
C GLY A 28 32.96 -3.46 21.45
N LYS A 29 33.24 -3.51 22.76
CA LYS A 29 33.20 -2.38 23.72
C LYS A 29 31.92 -1.53 23.71
N THR A 30 31.78 -0.61 22.75
CA THR A 30 30.64 0.32 22.63
C THR A 30 29.51 -0.22 21.76
N GLY A 31 29.74 -1.30 21.01
CA GLY A 31 28.70 -1.95 20.20
C GLY A 31 28.10 -1.03 19.13
N GLY A 32 28.89 -0.09 18.59
CA GLY A 32 28.46 0.88 17.57
C GLY A 32 27.73 2.11 18.12
N ARG A 33 27.64 2.29 19.44
CA ARG A 33 26.95 3.44 20.07
C ARG A 33 27.84 4.65 20.35
N GLY A 34 29.15 4.55 20.14
CA GLY A 34 30.11 5.58 20.53
C GLY A 34 30.28 5.72 22.05
N HIS A 35 30.69 6.90 22.53
CA HIS A 35 30.99 7.15 23.94
C HIS A 35 29.97 8.10 24.61
N LYS A 36 29.41 7.68 25.76
CA LYS A 36 28.55 8.50 26.64
C LYS A 36 27.36 9.15 25.91
N GLY A 37 26.65 10.06 26.57
CA GLY A 37 25.48 10.75 26.03
C GLY A 37 24.20 9.93 25.99
N GLN A 38 23.07 10.61 25.82
CA GLN A 38 21.72 10.03 25.90
C GLN A 38 21.52 8.84 24.96
N LYS A 39 21.99 8.92 23.69
CA LYS A 39 21.82 7.85 22.69
C LYS A 39 22.60 6.56 23.01
N SER A 40 23.63 6.63 23.86
CA SER A 40 24.41 5.46 24.27
C SER A 40 23.76 4.65 25.40
N ARG A 41 22.83 5.26 26.17
CA ARG A 41 22.21 4.64 27.34
C ARG A 41 21.14 3.63 26.95
N SER A 42 20.86 2.68 27.85
CA SER A 42 19.69 1.79 27.72
C SER A 42 18.40 2.62 27.80
N GLY A 43 17.44 2.35 26.92
CA GLY A 43 16.24 3.19 26.77
C GLY A 43 16.51 4.60 26.25
N GLY A 44 17.77 4.91 25.90
CA GLY A 44 18.18 6.23 25.43
C GLY A 44 17.70 6.54 24.02
N GLY A 45 17.43 7.82 23.76
CA GLY A 45 16.92 8.30 22.49
C GLY A 45 16.03 9.52 22.70
N VAL A 46 15.68 10.19 21.61
CA VAL A 46 14.72 11.29 21.62
C VAL A 46 13.42 10.81 20.98
N ARG A 47 12.27 11.29 21.47
CA ARG A 47 10.97 10.96 20.86
C ARG A 47 10.94 11.44 19.40
N ARG A 48 10.18 10.73 18.54
CA ARG A 48 10.01 11.13 17.14
C ARG A 48 9.46 12.58 17.07
N GLY A 49 10.12 13.41 16.26
CA GLY A 49 9.76 14.82 16.11
C GLY A 49 10.27 15.75 17.23
N PHE A 50 11.17 15.32 18.12
CA PHE A 50 11.84 16.24 19.05
C PHE A 50 13.09 16.86 18.44
N GLU A 51 13.17 18.20 18.46
CA GLU A 51 14.22 18.99 17.81
C GLU A 51 15.14 19.70 18.83
N GLY A 52 15.33 19.11 20.02
CA GLY A 52 16.31 19.61 21.01
C GLY A 52 15.88 20.83 21.82
N GLY A 53 14.65 21.32 21.65
CA GLY A 53 14.10 22.48 22.37
C GLY A 53 13.37 23.46 21.46
N GLN A 54 13.67 23.42 20.16
CA GLN A 54 12.94 24.19 19.16
C GLN A 54 11.48 23.69 19.05
N MET A 55 10.54 24.60 18.79
CA MET A 55 9.15 24.23 18.47
C MET A 55 9.17 23.30 17.26
N PRO A 56 8.70 22.03 17.33
CA PRO A 56 8.86 21.09 16.22
C PRO A 56 8.04 21.45 14.98
N LEU A 57 8.46 20.98 13.80
CA LEU A 57 7.79 21.27 12.52
C LEU A 57 6.28 20.97 12.55
N TYR A 58 5.88 19.82 13.11
CA TYR A 58 4.46 19.41 13.23
C TYR A 58 3.62 20.30 14.16
N ARG A 59 4.26 21.23 14.89
CA ARG A 59 3.60 22.26 15.71
C ARG A 59 3.75 23.67 15.11
N ARG A 60 4.82 23.95 14.35
CA ARG A 60 5.01 25.26 13.70
C ARG A 60 3.97 25.52 12.62
N LEU A 61 3.65 24.49 11.84
CA LEU A 61 2.73 24.62 10.73
C LEU A 61 1.28 24.49 11.20
N PRO A 62 0.36 25.32 10.67
CA PRO A 62 -1.06 25.17 10.97
C PRO A 62 -1.60 23.85 10.42
N LYS A 63 -2.63 23.32 11.09
CA LYS A 63 -3.44 22.22 10.53
C LYS A 63 -4.31 22.77 9.41
N PHE A 64 -4.51 22.00 8.36
CA PHE A 64 -5.39 22.37 7.24
C PHE A 64 -6.16 21.15 6.72
N GLY A 65 -7.24 21.43 5.99
CA GLY A 65 -8.09 20.41 5.37
C GLY A 65 -9.09 19.75 6.34
N PHE A 66 -9.81 18.77 5.81
CA PHE A 66 -10.74 17.92 6.54
C PHE A 66 -10.80 16.54 5.87
N THR A 67 -11.16 15.50 6.62
CA THR A 67 -11.31 14.15 6.08
C THR A 67 -12.76 13.90 5.68
N SER A 68 -13.02 13.70 4.39
CA SER A 68 -14.38 13.41 3.88
C SER A 68 -14.80 11.97 4.18
N ARG A 69 -15.96 11.79 4.82
CA ARG A 69 -16.54 10.45 5.05
C ARG A 69 -16.93 9.75 3.75
N LYS A 70 -17.33 10.51 2.73
CA LYS A 70 -17.71 9.98 1.42
C LYS A 70 -16.51 9.37 0.68
N ALA A 71 -15.32 9.92 0.88
CA ALA A 71 -14.09 9.37 0.27
C ALA A 71 -13.75 7.98 0.82
N MET A 72 -14.10 7.67 2.07
CA MET A 72 -13.84 6.35 2.68
C MET A 72 -14.68 5.22 2.05
N VAL A 73 -15.86 5.56 1.50
CA VAL A 73 -16.79 4.61 0.87
C VAL A 73 -16.79 4.72 -0.66
N THR A 74 -15.82 5.44 -1.24
CA THR A 74 -15.67 5.60 -2.69
C THR A 74 -14.43 4.85 -3.18
N ALA A 75 -14.60 3.96 -4.16
CA ALA A 75 -13.51 3.26 -4.82
C ALA A 75 -13.25 3.76 -6.24
N GLU A 76 -12.04 3.56 -6.72
CA GLU A 76 -11.66 3.68 -8.12
C GLU A 76 -11.44 2.28 -8.71
N ILE A 77 -11.79 2.10 -9.99
CA ILE A 77 -11.70 0.82 -10.69
C ILE A 77 -10.95 1.03 -12.01
N ARG A 78 -10.04 0.12 -12.34
CA ARG A 78 -9.31 0.13 -13.60
C ARG A 78 -10.02 -0.74 -14.63
N LEU A 79 -9.78 -0.48 -15.93
CA LEU A 79 -10.33 -1.32 -17.00
C LEU A 79 -9.78 -2.75 -16.95
N SER A 80 -8.53 -2.91 -16.54
CA SER A 80 -7.91 -4.23 -16.35
C SER A 80 -8.62 -5.10 -15.32
N ASP A 81 -9.32 -4.50 -14.35
CA ASP A 81 -10.02 -5.25 -13.29
C ASP A 81 -11.27 -5.96 -13.83
N PHE A 82 -11.77 -5.54 -14.99
CA PHE A 82 -12.97 -6.12 -15.60
C PHE A 82 -12.76 -7.57 -16.04
N ALA A 83 -11.54 -7.99 -16.34
CA ALA A 83 -11.23 -9.37 -16.69
C ALA A 83 -11.43 -10.35 -15.51
N ARG A 84 -11.43 -9.85 -14.27
CA ARG A 84 -11.60 -10.66 -13.05
C ARG A 84 -13.05 -10.82 -12.61
N VAL A 85 -13.96 -10.04 -13.19
CA VAL A 85 -15.39 -10.12 -12.88
C VAL A 85 -16.01 -11.23 -13.71
N GLU A 86 -16.68 -12.17 -13.04
CA GLU A 86 -17.45 -13.22 -13.70
C GLU A 86 -18.76 -12.64 -14.26
N GLY A 87 -19.02 -12.86 -15.54
CA GLY A 87 -20.19 -12.33 -16.25
C GLY A 87 -19.96 -10.98 -16.92
N ASP A 88 -20.93 -10.57 -17.73
CA ASP A 88 -20.81 -9.39 -18.61
C ASP A 88 -21.33 -8.10 -17.95
N VAL A 89 -22.01 -8.20 -16.81
CA VAL A 89 -22.56 -7.05 -16.09
C VAL A 89 -21.61 -6.67 -14.95
N ILE A 90 -21.15 -5.43 -14.98
CA ILE A 90 -20.30 -4.83 -13.96
C ILE A 90 -21.15 -3.90 -13.11
N ASP A 91 -21.62 -4.42 -11.98
CA ASP A 91 -22.27 -3.67 -10.93
C ASP A 91 -21.42 -3.66 -9.64
N LEU A 92 -21.90 -2.94 -8.63
CA LEU A 92 -21.20 -2.82 -7.36
C LEU A 92 -21.07 -4.17 -6.62
N ASN A 93 -22.02 -5.09 -6.80
CA ASN A 93 -22.02 -6.39 -6.13
C ASN A 93 -21.08 -7.39 -6.79
N ALA A 94 -21.03 -7.41 -8.13
CA ALA A 94 -20.11 -8.22 -8.93
C ALA A 94 -18.66 -7.82 -8.66
N LEU A 95 -18.38 -6.52 -8.51
CA LEU A 95 -17.06 -6.03 -8.11
C LEU A 95 -16.67 -6.44 -6.69
N LYS A 96 -17.64 -6.50 -5.76
CA LYS A 96 -17.41 -7.02 -4.40
C LYS A 96 -17.19 -8.53 -4.42
N ALA A 97 -17.98 -9.27 -5.20
CA ALA A 97 -17.87 -10.72 -5.34
C ALA A 97 -16.52 -11.13 -5.95
N ALA A 98 -16.03 -10.38 -6.95
CA ALA A 98 -14.71 -10.54 -7.54
C ALA A 98 -13.54 -10.05 -6.66
N ASN A 99 -13.84 -9.56 -5.45
CA ASN A 99 -12.88 -9.01 -4.49
C ASN A 99 -11.98 -7.92 -5.09
N ILE A 100 -12.58 -7.05 -5.93
CA ILE A 100 -11.93 -5.88 -6.52
C ILE A 100 -12.12 -4.66 -5.62
N ILE A 101 -13.33 -4.52 -5.05
CA ILE A 101 -13.66 -3.45 -4.09
C ILE A 101 -14.05 -4.04 -2.75
N GLY A 102 -13.82 -3.27 -1.67
CA GLY A 102 -14.18 -3.69 -0.32
C GLY A 102 -15.70 -3.76 -0.11
N PRO A 103 -16.17 -4.56 0.87
CA PRO A 103 -17.60 -4.77 1.12
C PRO A 103 -18.33 -3.49 1.55
N GLN A 104 -17.63 -2.56 2.20
CA GLN A 104 -18.19 -1.28 2.68
C GLN A 104 -18.23 -0.16 1.64
N ILE A 105 -17.74 -0.42 0.42
CA ILE A 105 -17.78 0.58 -0.66
C ILE A 105 -19.22 0.75 -1.14
N GLU A 106 -19.65 1.99 -1.30
CA GLU A 106 -20.99 2.38 -1.78
C GLU A 106 -20.93 3.05 -3.15
N PHE A 107 -19.83 3.75 -3.44
CA PHE A 107 -19.64 4.44 -4.71
C PHE A 107 -18.39 3.92 -5.41
N ALA A 108 -18.47 3.74 -6.71
CA ALA A 108 -17.30 3.38 -7.50
C ALA A 108 -17.21 4.27 -8.75
N LYS A 109 -15.97 4.50 -9.20
CA LYS A 109 -15.69 5.25 -10.43
C LYS A 109 -14.69 4.49 -11.30
N VAL A 110 -15.06 4.27 -12.56
CA VAL A 110 -14.22 3.62 -13.57
C VAL A 110 -13.29 4.63 -14.23
N MET A 111 -12.00 4.34 -14.17
CA MET A 111 -10.91 5.17 -14.66
C MET A 111 -10.22 4.49 -15.85
N LEU A 112 -9.74 5.29 -16.82
CA LEU A 112 -8.97 4.78 -17.95
C LEU A 112 -7.58 4.35 -17.47
N SER A 113 -7.42 3.05 -17.21
CA SER A 113 -6.14 2.45 -16.84
C SER A 113 -6.18 0.97 -17.22
N GLY A 114 -5.27 0.54 -18.11
CA GLY A 114 -5.33 -0.77 -18.74
C GLY A 114 -6.27 -0.82 -19.94
N GLU A 115 -6.52 -2.03 -20.42
CA GLU A 115 -7.30 -2.32 -21.62
C GLU A 115 -8.54 -3.15 -21.27
N VAL A 116 -9.58 -3.02 -22.09
CA VAL A 116 -10.81 -3.81 -22.01
C VAL A 116 -11.00 -4.55 -23.33
N ASN A 117 -10.85 -5.86 -23.30
CA ASN A 117 -10.88 -6.71 -24.50
C ASN A 117 -12.19 -7.50 -24.65
N ARG A 118 -13.14 -7.29 -23.73
CA ARG A 118 -14.44 -7.96 -23.70
C ARG A 118 -15.55 -6.93 -23.65
N ALA A 119 -16.66 -7.20 -24.34
CA ALA A 119 -17.84 -6.36 -24.25
C ALA A 119 -18.44 -6.51 -22.85
N VAL A 120 -18.53 -5.40 -22.10
CA VAL A 120 -19.10 -5.36 -20.74
C VAL A 120 -20.18 -4.32 -20.64
N THR A 121 -21.19 -4.61 -19.82
CA THR A 121 -22.26 -3.69 -19.46
C THR A 121 -21.98 -3.13 -18.07
N VAL A 122 -21.59 -1.86 -17.98
CA VAL A 122 -21.34 -1.16 -16.72
C VAL A 122 -22.65 -0.54 -16.23
N ARG A 123 -23.10 -0.88 -15.01
CA ARG A 123 -24.37 -0.42 -14.45
C ARG A 123 -24.20 0.29 -13.10
N GLY A 124 -24.81 1.47 -12.94
CA GLY A 124 -24.82 2.17 -11.66
C GLY A 124 -23.46 2.70 -11.19
N LEU A 125 -22.48 2.79 -12.11
CA LEU A 125 -21.11 3.22 -11.82
C LEU A 125 -20.77 4.48 -12.59
N ARG A 126 -20.02 5.38 -11.93
CA ARG A 126 -19.53 6.59 -12.60
C ARG A 126 -18.37 6.21 -13.53
N VAL A 127 -18.39 6.68 -14.77
CA VAL A 127 -17.33 6.37 -15.75
C VAL A 127 -16.65 7.66 -16.20
N THR A 128 -15.32 7.67 -16.23
CA THR A 128 -14.57 8.80 -16.81
C THR A 128 -14.73 8.86 -18.33
N LYS A 129 -14.57 10.06 -18.92
CA LYS A 129 -14.70 10.24 -20.38
C LYS A 129 -13.81 9.28 -21.18
N GLY A 130 -12.55 9.10 -20.76
CA GLY A 130 -11.62 8.18 -21.41
C GLY A 130 -12.03 6.71 -21.25
N ALA A 131 -12.45 6.30 -20.05
CA ALA A 131 -12.91 4.93 -19.81
C ALA A 131 -14.18 4.60 -20.60
N ARG A 132 -15.10 5.57 -20.71
CA ARG A 132 -16.32 5.43 -21.50
C ARG A 132 -16.00 5.11 -22.96
N ALA A 133 -15.12 5.89 -23.58
CA ALA A 133 -14.70 5.67 -24.96
C ALA A 133 -14.03 4.29 -25.16
N ALA A 134 -13.20 3.85 -24.20
CA ALA A 134 -12.56 2.53 -24.26
C ALA A 134 -13.56 1.37 -24.14
N ILE A 135 -14.55 1.50 -23.24
CA ILE A 135 -15.61 0.49 -23.05
C ILE A 135 -16.49 0.40 -24.30
N GLU A 136 -16.91 1.53 -24.85
CA GLU A 136 -17.72 1.59 -26.08
C GLU A 136 -16.94 1.04 -27.29
N ALA A 137 -15.64 1.34 -27.41
CA ALA A 137 -14.77 0.80 -28.46
C ALA A 137 -14.62 -0.73 -28.40
N ALA A 138 -14.70 -1.31 -27.19
CA ALA A 138 -14.71 -2.76 -26.98
C ALA A 138 -16.11 -3.40 -27.16
N GLY A 139 -17.12 -2.63 -27.60
CA GLY A 139 -18.49 -3.10 -27.79
C GLY A 139 -19.32 -3.18 -26.51
N GLY A 140 -18.84 -2.59 -25.40
CA GLY A 140 -19.55 -2.51 -24.14
C GLY A 140 -20.63 -1.43 -24.09
N LYS A 141 -21.48 -1.50 -23.07
CA LYS A 141 -22.58 -0.54 -22.81
C LYS A 141 -22.46 0.05 -21.41
N ILE A 142 -22.94 1.27 -21.24
CA ILE A 142 -22.99 1.93 -19.93
C ILE A 142 -24.46 2.29 -19.65
N GLU A 143 -25.03 1.63 -18.66
CA GLU A 143 -26.37 1.87 -18.13
C GLU A 143 -26.26 2.74 -16.88
N GLU A 144 -27.14 3.73 -16.75
CA GLU A 144 -27.18 4.62 -15.57
C GLU A 144 -27.55 3.87 -14.28
#